data_AF-A0A9Q4PZN1-F1
#
_entry.id   AF-A0A9Q4PZN1-F1
#
_cell.length_a   1.000
_cell.length_b   1.000
_cell.length_c   1.000
_cell.angle_alpha   90.00
_cell.angle_beta   90.00
_cell.angle_gamma   90.00
#
_symmetry.space_group_name_H-M   'P 1'
#
loop_
_entity.id
_entity.type
_entity.pdbx_description
1 polymer ?
#
loop_
_entity_poly.entity_id
_entity_poly.type
_entity_poly.pdbx_seq_one_letter_code
_entity_poly.pdbx_strand_id
1 'polypeptide(L)'
;MDNSKGDSKGLISKLHDLITKKQDEAQKEFKKGIEQGKENVEATKEKEGHNRKRTTSKYSEDDLLSNDDYLHDMMFKENISDSDIEYIFFNKKKGIKAEGNSIQPDQDFLTIIAFTESQIIAVVGKETGDSKISISYPDISDVSVRTKLTERRFQVKNEDQSCTLYISRKSTNNDEFVNATQYLYNSTTVPLPDHLEAIGRPDIDLDCKPQGDYVTEKRVEKIQDLLDEGEKIHFLLAGRDLDVEGSGAGETKYGVNRNRRSTSLSYIYTAITDKRIAIKIPGYITGNDERSIPFDSITSVDLDVGMVTKRLSLQTPGQTYHIAILQPGKRECRSASQFIRDRITKDTEDAVSTEDQKDNLDKIDKLHELYEQGVLSEDEYREKKEDLLNDV
;
A
#
# COMPACT_ATOMS: atom_id res chain seq x y z
N MET A 1 -33.30 27.63 68.94
CA MET A 1 -32.77 26.89 67.78
C MET A 1 -33.58 27.31 66.57
N ASP A 2 -33.27 28.45 65.98
CA ASP A 2 -33.84 28.86 64.69
C ASP A 2 -33.00 30.03 64.17
N ASN A 3 -32.16 29.75 63.17
CA ASN A 3 -31.53 30.71 62.24
C ASN A 3 -30.37 30.02 61.50
N SER A 4 -30.66 29.21 60.48
CA SER A 4 -29.64 28.67 59.57
C SER A 4 -30.18 28.25 58.19
N LYS A 5 -31.42 28.62 57.82
CA LYS A 5 -32.02 28.25 56.51
C LYS A 5 -31.99 29.36 55.45
N GLY A 6 -31.27 30.45 55.71
CA GLY A 6 -31.31 31.66 54.87
C GLY A 6 -30.34 31.71 53.68
N ASP A 7 -29.23 30.96 53.68
CA ASP A 7 -28.09 31.28 52.79
C ASP A 7 -27.87 30.29 51.63
N SER A 8 -28.61 29.18 51.57
CA SER A 8 -28.42 28.16 50.52
C SER A 8 -28.98 28.59 49.16
N LYS A 9 -30.04 29.42 49.11
CA LYS A 9 -30.63 29.89 47.85
C LYS A 9 -29.69 30.83 47.08
N GLY A 10 -28.91 31.66 47.79
CA GLY A 10 -27.96 32.57 47.16
C GLY A 10 -26.79 31.85 46.50
N LEU A 11 -26.31 30.76 47.12
CA LEU A 11 -25.22 29.94 46.56
C LEU A 11 -25.65 29.18 45.31
N ILE A 12 -26.87 28.64 45.28
CA ILE A 12 -27.39 27.92 44.11
C ILE A 12 -27.54 28.86 42.91
N SER A 13 -28.05 30.08 43.11
CA SER A 13 -28.17 31.07 42.03
C SER A 13 -26.79 31.44 41.44
N LYS A 14 -25.79 31.70 42.30
CA LYS A 14 -24.43 32.02 41.86
C LYS A 14 -23.76 30.86 41.11
N LEU A 15 -24.03 29.61 41.52
CA LEU A 15 -23.52 28.44 40.83
C LEU A 15 -24.15 28.28 39.44
N HIS A 16 -25.46 28.51 39.32
CA HIS A 16 -26.16 28.45 38.04
C HIS A 16 -25.63 29.49 37.05
N ASP A 17 -25.47 30.75 37.50
CA ASP A 17 -24.91 31.82 36.66
C ASP A 17 -23.48 31.52 36.18
N LEU A 18 -22.66 30.89 37.05
CA LEU A 18 -21.31 30.49 36.70
C LEU A 18 -21.29 29.38 35.64
N ILE A 19 -22.19 28.40 35.76
CA ILE A 19 -22.33 27.30 34.79
C ILE A 19 -22.78 27.84 33.44
N THR A 20 -23.81 28.70 33.41
CA THR A 20 -24.31 29.29 32.16
C THR A 20 -23.22 30.12 31.48
N LYS A 21 -22.49 30.95 32.24
CA LYS A 21 -21.36 31.73 31.69
C LYS A 21 -20.28 30.84 31.07
N LYS A 22 -19.94 29.72 31.73
CA LYS A 22 -18.94 28.77 31.22
C LYS A 22 -19.42 28.04 29.97
N GLN A 23 -20.71 27.73 29.88
CA GLN A 23 -21.29 27.13 28.68
C GLN A 23 -21.26 28.10 27.50
N ASP A 24 -21.58 29.38 27.71
CA ASP A 24 -21.52 30.40 26.67
C ASP A 24 -20.09 30.67 26.17
N GLU A 25 -19.11 30.68 27.07
CA GLU A 25 -17.68 30.78 26.73
C GLU A 25 -17.24 29.60 25.83
N ALA A 26 -17.60 28.36 26.22
CA ALA A 26 -17.26 27.16 25.45
C ALA A 26 -17.93 27.14 24.06
N GLN A 27 -19.19 27.58 23.96
CA GLN A 27 -19.89 27.66 22.67
C GLN A 27 -19.27 28.71 21.74
N LYS A 28 -18.79 29.83 22.27
CA LYS A 28 -18.07 30.85 21.49
C LYS A 28 -16.74 30.33 20.96
N GLU A 29 -15.95 29.66 21.78
CA GLU A 29 -14.68 29.06 21.34
C GLU A 29 -14.89 27.99 20.26
N PHE A 30 -15.93 27.15 20.41
CA PHE A 30 -16.27 26.13 19.44
C PHE A 30 -16.65 26.72 18.07
N LYS A 31 -17.50 27.77 18.04
CA LYS A 31 -17.86 28.46 16.80
C LYS A 31 -16.65 29.09 16.10
N LYS A 32 -15.74 29.70 16.87
CA LYS A 32 -14.51 30.27 16.34
C LYS A 32 -13.61 29.20 15.68
N GLY A 33 -13.53 28.01 16.27
CA GLY A 33 -12.80 26.89 15.68
C GLY A 33 -13.39 26.40 14.35
N ILE A 34 -14.72 26.39 14.22
CA ILE A 34 -15.40 26.02 12.97
C ILE A 34 -15.12 27.04 11.86
N GLU A 35 -15.17 28.34 12.16
CA GLU A 35 -14.88 29.38 11.15
C GLU A 35 -13.43 29.32 10.67
N GLN A 36 -12.46 29.16 11.58
CA GLN A 36 -11.06 28.96 11.22
C GLN A 36 -10.83 27.68 10.41
N GLY A 37 -11.60 26.62 10.69
CA GLY A 37 -11.58 25.39 9.88
C GLY A 37 -12.08 25.61 8.45
N LYS A 38 -13.13 26.41 8.26
CA LYS A 38 -13.68 26.71 6.93
C LYS A 38 -12.71 27.53 6.07
N GLU A 39 -12.10 28.58 6.64
CA GLU A 39 -11.08 29.39 5.94
C GLU A 39 -9.89 28.54 5.48
N ASN A 40 -9.44 27.59 6.30
CA ASN A 40 -8.35 26.68 5.93
C ASN A 40 -8.75 25.71 4.80
N VAL A 41 -9.99 25.21 4.79
CA VAL A 41 -10.48 24.32 3.72
C VAL A 41 -10.60 25.08 2.40
N GLU A 42 -11.06 26.33 2.42
CA GLU A 42 -11.21 27.16 1.23
C GLU A 42 -9.84 27.55 0.63
N ALA A 43 -8.88 27.93 1.48
CA ALA A 43 -7.48 28.16 1.08
C ALA A 43 -6.77 26.91 0.54
N THR A 44 -7.24 25.71 0.89
CA THR A 44 -6.71 24.44 0.36
C THR A 44 -7.32 24.12 -1.00
N LYS A 45 -8.61 24.39 -1.20
CA LYS A 45 -9.30 24.20 -2.50
C LYS A 45 -8.76 25.12 -3.60
N GLU A 46 -8.39 26.36 -3.29
CA GLU A 46 -7.71 27.25 -4.26
C GLU A 46 -6.33 26.74 -4.69
N LYS A 47 -5.64 25.94 -3.85
CA LYS A 47 -4.34 25.36 -4.18
C LYS A 47 -4.43 24.05 -4.97
N GLU A 48 -5.57 23.39 -4.97
CA GLU A 48 -5.78 22.11 -5.67
C GLU A 48 -6.23 22.29 -7.13
N GLY A 49 -6.79 23.45 -7.50
CA GLY A 49 -7.21 23.77 -8.87
C GLY A 49 -6.09 23.96 -9.90
N HIS A 50 -4.81 23.91 -9.50
CA HIS A 50 -3.64 24.09 -10.39
C HIS A 50 -2.65 22.91 -10.36
N ASN A 51 -2.98 21.77 -9.75
CA ASN A 51 -2.10 20.59 -9.70
C ASN A 51 -2.57 19.45 -10.60
N ARG A 52 -2.50 19.65 -11.92
CA ARG A 52 -2.29 18.54 -12.86
C ARG A 52 -0.92 18.78 -13.50
N LYS A 53 -0.01 17.81 -13.36
CA LYS A 53 1.45 17.85 -13.63
C LYS A 53 2.30 18.27 -12.42
N ARG A 54 2.56 17.32 -11.51
CA ARG A 54 3.60 17.43 -10.48
C ARG A 54 4.65 16.34 -10.71
N THR A 55 5.76 16.72 -11.32
CA THR A 55 7.03 16.00 -11.23
C THR A 55 7.55 16.09 -9.79
N THR A 56 8.02 14.97 -9.21
CA THR A 56 8.44 14.88 -7.79
C THR A 56 9.93 15.17 -7.58
N SER A 57 10.50 15.94 -8.50
CA SER A 57 11.91 16.30 -8.55
C SER A 57 12.19 17.59 -7.78
N LYS A 58 13.44 17.77 -7.29
CA LYS A 58 13.91 19.04 -6.69
C LYS A 58 13.86 20.22 -7.69
N TYR A 59 13.81 19.92 -8.98
CA TYR A 59 13.58 20.86 -10.06
C TYR A 59 12.14 20.67 -10.55
N SER A 60 11.36 21.75 -10.58
CA SER A 60 10.10 21.74 -11.31
C SER A 60 10.35 21.55 -12.80
N GLU A 61 9.34 21.10 -13.54
CA GLU A 61 9.40 21.03 -15.00
C GLU A 61 9.78 22.41 -15.59
N ASP A 62 9.21 23.49 -15.05
CA ASP A 62 9.56 24.87 -15.41
C ASP A 62 11.04 25.18 -15.12
N ASP A 63 11.60 24.74 -13.98
CA ASP A 63 13.02 24.95 -13.68
C ASP A 63 13.94 24.23 -14.67
N LEU A 64 13.54 23.04 -15.15
CA LEU A 64 14.31 22.27 -16.13
C LEU A 64 14.19 22.84 -17.54
N LEU A 65 13.04 23.42 -17.86
CA LEU A 65 12.77 24.03 -19.17
C LEU A 65 13.28 25.47 -19.28
N SER A 66 13.61 26.13 -18.16
CA SER A 66 13.99 27.55 -18.12
C SER A 66 15.41 27.86 -17.63
N ASN A 67 16.13 26.93 -16.99
CA ASN A 67 17.52 27.15 -16.58
C ASN A 67 18.53 26.70 -17.64
N ASP A 68 19.45 27.61 -17.96
CA ASP A 68 20.56 27.40 -18.91
C ASP A 68 21.72 26.56 -18.31
N ASP A 69 21.77 26.38 -16.99
CA ASP A 69 22.97 25.88 -16.31
C ASP A 69 23.23 24.37 -16.43
N TYR A 70 22.41 23.62 -17.16
CA TYR A 70 22.46 22.14 -17.16
C TYR A 70 22.76 21.50 -18.52
N LEU A 71 22.77 22.30 -19.59
CA LEU A 71 23.09 21.96 -20.98
C LEU A 71 24.03 23.05 -21.52
N HIS A 72 24.94 22.69 -22.42
CA HIS A 72 25.99 23.61 -22.87
C HIS A 72 25.55 24.51 -24.03
N ASP A 73 24.78 23.96 -24.97
CA ASP A 73 24.53 24.63 -26.25
C ASP A 73 23.15 25.26 -26.36
N MET A 74 22.11 24.58 -25.87
CA MET A 74 20.71 24.99 -26.09
C MET A 74 19.80 24.61 -24.91
N MET A 75 18.76 25.42 -24.69
CA MET A 75 17.69 25.05 -23.77
C MET A 75 17.08 23.71 -24.21
N PHE A 76 16.75 22.84 -23.26
CA PHE A 76 16.13 21.56 -23.57
C PHE A 76 14.83 21.73 -24.37
N LYS A 77 14.12 22.84 -24.13
CA LYS A 77 12.91 23.22 -24.86
C LYS A 77 13.14 23.47 -26.36
N GLU A 78 14.33 23.91 -26.79
CA GLU A 78 14.64 24.08 -28.22
C GLU A 78 14.91 22.73 -28.91
N ASN A 79 15.23 21.70 -28.12
CA ASN A 79 15.49 20.34 -28.61
C ASN A 79 14.23 19.50 -28.78
N ILE A 80 13.13 19.91 -28.16
CA ILE A 80 11.82 19.31 -28.33
C ILE A 80 11.07 20.27 -29.24
N SER A 81 10.50 19.79 -30.35
CA SER A 81 9.55 20.63 -31.10
C SER A 81 8.37 20.97 -30.17
N ASP A 82 7.37 21.74 -30.59
CA ASP A 82 6.18 22.03 -29.74
C ASP A 82 5.37 20.76 -29.31
N SER A 83 5.94 19.56 -29.43
CA SER A 83 5.45 18.30 -28.88
C SER A 83 5.27 18.37 -27.37
N ASP A 84 4.11 17.90 -26.93
CA ASP A 84 3.81 17.73 -25.51
C ASP A 84 4.72 16.65 -24.89
N ILE A 85 5.29 16.98 -23.73
CA ILE A 85 6.10 16.07 -22.92
C ILE A 85 5.16 15.34 -21.96
N GLU A 86 5.21 14.00 -22.01
CA GLU A 86 4.43 13.14 -21.12
C GLU A 86 5.22 12.76 -19.87
N TYR A 87 6.50 12.39 -20.05
CA TYR A 87 7.40 12.06 -18.94
C TYR A 87 8.78 12.65 -19.16
N ILE A 88 9.38 13.15 -18.09
CA ILE A 88 10.74 13.67 -18.10
C ILE A 88 11.55 13.10 -16.94
N PHE A 89 12.75 12.62 -17.25
CA PHE A 89 13.68 12.09 -16.29
C PHE A 89 15.04 12.78 -16.44
N PHE A 90 15.79 12.83 -15.35
CA PHE A 90 17.16 13.34 -15.38
C PHE A 90 18.13 12.49 -14.57
N ASN A 91 19.39 12.56 -14.96
CA ASN A 91 20.48 11.83 -14.33
C ASN A 91 21.77 12.66 -14.34
N LYS A 92 22.30 12.95 -13.14
CA LYS A 92 23.54 13.73 -12.97
C LYS A 92 24.81 12.91 -13.17
N LYS A 93 24.70 11.58 -13.14
CA LYS A 93 25.87 10.68 -13.02
C LYS A 93 26.01 9.71 -14.16
N LYS A 94 24.90 9.38 -14.81
CA LYS A 94 24.87 8.44 -15.93
C LYS A 94 24.18 9.10 -17.10
N GLY A 95 24.80 9.02 -18.27
CA GLY A 95 24.16 9.40 -19.52
C GLY A 95 23.49 8.23 -20.21
N ILE A 96 23.69 8.10 -21.52
CA ILE A 96 23.06 7.10 -22.37
C ILE A 96 24.10 6.17 -22.97
N LYS A 97 23.71 4.93 -23.26
CA LYS A 97 24.56 4.00 -24.00
C LYS A 97 23.90 3.66 -25.33
N ALA A 98 24.50 4.05 -26.45
CA ALA A 98 24.02 3.78 -27.79
C ALA A 98 25.09 3.01 -28.57
N GLU A 99 24.71 1.90 -29.20
CA GLU A 99 25.62 1.11 -30.09
C GLU A 99 26.94 0.68 -29.43
N GLY A 100 26.93 0.45 -28.12
CA GLY A 100 28.15 0.10 -27.36
C GLY A 100 28.94 1.32 -26.87
N ASN A 101 28.73 2.50 -27.45
CA ASN A 101 29.30 3.76 -27.00
C ASN A 101 28.51 4.30 -25.80
N SER A 102 29.25 4.82 -24.82
CA SER A 102 28.69 5.39 -23.60
C SER A 102 28.91 6.89 -23.63
N ILE A 103 27.82 7.65 -23.67
CA ILE A 103 27.83 9.11 -23.64
C ILE A 103 27.43 9.50 -22.22
N GLN A 104 28.37 10.09 -21.48
CA GLN A 104 28.16 10.50 -20.10
C GLN A 104 28.09 12.04 -20.02
N PRO A 105 27.32 12.60 -19.07
CA PRO A 105 27.36 14.04 -18.84
C PRO A 105 28.68 14.43 -18.16
N ASP A 106 29.16 15.64 -18.44
CA ASP A 106 30.29 16.21 -17.71
C ASP A 106 29.87 16.63 -16.28
N GLN A 107 30.84 16.99 -15.43
CA GLN A 107 30.66 17.07 -13.97
C GLN A 107 29.50 17.99 -13.54
N ASP A 108 29.28 19.08 -14.26
CA ASP A 108 28.27 20.09 -13.95
C ASP A 108 27.00 19.98 -14.82
N PHE A 109 26.95 18.99 -15.71
CA PHE A 109 25.87 18.80 -16.67
C PHE A 109 24.94 17.65 -16.30
N LEU A 110 23.79 17.58 -16.99
CA LEU A 110 22.78 16.54 -16.78
C LEU A 110 22.56 15.74 -18.05
N THR A 111 22.07 14.52 -17.87
CA THR A 111 21.32 13.81 -18.91
C THR A 111 19.85 14.01 -18.66
N ILE A 112 19.11 14.47 -19.68
CA ILE A 112 17.67 14.62 -19.67
C ILE A 112 17.08 13.63 -20.67
N ILE A 113 16.04 12.91 -20.26
CA ILE A 113 15.33 11.93 -21.08
C ILE A 113 13.85 12.31 -21.05
N ALA A 114 13.29 12.68 -22.19
CA ALA A 114 11.88 13.00 -22.35
C ALA A 114 11.18 11.95 -23.22
N PHE A 115 9.99 11.57 -22.79
CA PHE A 115 9.00 10.80 -23.53
C PHE A 115 7.97 11.80 -24.03
N THR A 116 7.89 11.95 -25.34
CA THR A 116 6.95 12.84 -26.04
C THR A 116 5.87 12.00 -26.70
N GLU A 117 4.87 12.60 -27.32
CA GLU A 117 3.80 11.86 -28.04
C GLU A 117 4.30 10.90 -29.14
N SER A 118 5.44 11.18 -29.78
CA SER A 118 5.89 10.43 -30.96
C SER A 118 7.25 9.77 -30.83
N GLN A 119 8.06 10.14 -29.82
CA GLN A 119 9.43 9.70 -29.71
C GLN A 119 10.00 9.86 -28.29
N ILE A 120 11.12 9.16 -28.05
CA ILE A 120 11.99 9.39 -26.91
C ILE A 120 13.12 10.33 -27.34
N ILE A 121 13.36 11.38 -26.56
CA ILE A 121 14.48 12.31 -26.76
C ILE A 121 15.39 12.23 -25.54
N ALA A 122 16.67 11.98 -25.77
CA ALA A 122 17.69 12.04 -24.73
C ALA A 122 18.77 13.07 -25.09
N VAL A 123 19.04 13.99 -24.18
CA VAL A 123 20.09 15.01 -24.32
C VAL A 123 21.08 14.82 -23.18
N VAL A 124 22.36 14.70 -23.51
CA VAL A 124 23.47 14.57 -22.55
C VAL A 124 24.32 15.82 -22.64
N GLY A 125 24.30 16.64 -21.59
CA GLY A 125 25.07 17.87 -21.54
C GLY A 125 26.57 17.65 -21.37
N LYS A 126 27.39 18.40 -22.10
CA LYS A 126 28.86 18.34 -22.06
C LYS A 126 29.50 19.69 -22.30
N GLU A 127 30.69 19.92 -21.76
CA GLU A 127 31.48 21.14 -21.94
C GLU A 127 31.86 21.42 -23.41
N THR A 128 31.90 20.39 -24.27
CA THR A 128 32.23 20.55 -25.70
C THR A 128 30.99 20.66 -26.58
N GLY A 129 29.80 20.71 -25.99
CA GLY A 129 28.52 20.72 -26.67
C GLY A 129 27.69 19.45 -26.45
N ASP A 130 26.38 19.62 -26.49
CA ASP A 130 25.40 18.63 -26.06
C ASP A 130 25.28 17.47 -27.06
N SER A 131 25.09 16.26 -26.55
CA SER A 131 24.85 15.08 -27.39
C SER A 131 23.37 14.71 -27.35
N LYS A 132 22.71 14.66 -28.51
CA LYS A 132 21.29 14.34 -28.65
C LYS A 132 21.06 12.99 -29.32
N ILE A 133 20.11 12.22 -28.80
CA ILE A 133 19.55 11.02 -29.44
C ILE A 133 18.03 11.14 -29.46
N SER A 134 17.42 10.79 -30.59
CA SER A 134 15.97 10.74 -30.77
C SER A 134 15.57 9.39 -31.35
N ILE A 135 14.56 8.75 -30.76
CA ILE A 135 14.10 7.40 -31.11
C ILE A 135 12.59 7.44 -31.30
N SER A 136 12.15 7.31 -32.55
CA SER A 136 10.74 7.27 -32.92
C SER A 136 10.07 6.00 -32.39
N TYR A 137 8.87 6.10 -31.79
CA TYR A 137 8.21 4.90 -31.27
C TYR A 137 7.89 3.82 -32.32
N PRO A 138 7.43 4.18 -33.54
CA PRO A 138 7.23 3.20 -34.61
C PRO A 138 8.47 2.39 -34.99
N ASP A 139 9.68 2.93 -34.74
CA ASP A 139 10.92 2.26 -35.09
C ASP A 139 11.39 1.27 -33.99
N ILE A 140 10.79 1.32 -32.80
CA ILE A 140 11.21 0.48 -31.66
C ILE A 140 10.66 -0.94 -31.85
N SER A 141 11.58 -1.89 -32.04
CA SER A 141 11.28 -3.32 -32.23
C SER A 141 11.43 -4.15 -30.96
N ASP A 142 12.13 -3.64 -29.93
CA ASP A 142 12.27 -4.30 -28.63
C ASP A 142 12.41 -3.30 -27.49
N VAL A 143 11.77 -3.60 -26.36
CA VAL A 143 11.79 -2.80 -25.13
C VAL A 143 12.10 -3.72 -23.95
N SER A 144 13.15 -3.37 -23.19
CA SER A 144 13.52 -4.02 -21.94
C SER A 144 13.66 -3.01 -20.83
N VAL A 145 12.84 -3.15 -19.79
CA VAL A 145 12.90 -2.32 -18.59
C VAL A 145 13.58 -3.09 -17.47
N ARG A 146 14.56 -2.48 -16.80
CA ARG A 146 15.23 -3.09 -15.65
C ARG A 146 15.26 -2.16 -14.45
N THR A 147 14.85 -2.72 -13.31
CA THR A 147 14.92 -2.08 -12.01
C THR A 147 15.87 -2.86 -11.11
N LYS A 148 17.04 -2.30 -10.82
CA LYS A 148 17.99 -2.81 -9.82
C LYS A 148 18.03 -1.89 -8.61
N LEU A 149 18.69 -2.33 -7.54
CA LEU A 149 18.80 -1.59 -6.28
C LEU A 149 19.29 -0.14 -6.48
N THR A 150 20.28 0.07 -7.35
CA THR A 150 20.95 1.37 -7.55
C THR A 150 20.63 2.05 -8.88
N GLU A 151 19.95 1.37 -9.80
CA GLU A 151 19.69 1.88 -11.15
C GLU A 151 18.33 1.42 -11.66
N ARG A 152 17.64 2.34 -12.34
CA ARG A 152 16.54 2.03 -13.24
C ARG A 152 17.00 2.33 -14.65
N ARG A 153 16.56 1.56 -15.63
CA ARG A 153 16.88 1.85 -17.03
C ARG A 153 15.80 1.35 -17.97
N PHE A 154 15.60 2.12 -19.03
CA PHE A 154 14.93 1.68 -20.24
C PHE A 154 16.00 1.24 -21.23
N GLN A 155 15.82 0.11 -21.88
CA GLN A 155 16.60 -0.30 -23.02
C GLN A 155 15.64 -0.46 -24.18
N VAL A 156 15.86 0.33 -25.22
CA VAL A 156 15.07 0.28 -26.46
C VAL A 156 15.99 -0.13 -27.59
N LYS A 157 15.43 -0.83 -28.57
CA LYS A 157 16.17 -1.28 -29.76
C LYS A 157 15.29 -1.08 -30.99
N ASN A 158 15.89 -0.58 -32.06
CA ASN A 158 15.32 -0.58 -33.40
C ASN A 158 16.15 -1.52 -34.30
N GLU A 159 15.93 -1.51 -35.62
CA GLU A 159 16.68 -2.37 -36.55
C GLU A 159 18.20 -2.08 -36.52
N ASP A 160 18.58 -0.81 -36.38
CA ASP A 160 19.96 -0.36 -36.55
C ASP A 160 20.75 -0.26 -35.24
N GLN A 161 20.09 0.05 -34.13
CA GLN A 161 20.72 0.46 -32.88
C GLN A 161 19.99 -0.03 -31.62
N SER A 162 20.75 -0.17 -30.52
CA SER A 162 20.22 -0.33 -29.17
C SER A 162 20.66 0.83 -28.30
N CYS A 163 19.69 1.45 -27.62
CA CYS A 163 19.90 2.55 -26.70
C CYS A 163 19.50 2.15 -25.28
N THR A 164 20.36 2.44 -24.30
CA THR A 164 20.08 2.28 -22.86
C THR A 164 20.02 3.65 -22.20
N LEU A 165 18.88 3.96 -21.60
CA LEU A 165 18.55 5.20 -20.94
C LEU A 165 18.54 4.98 -19.42
N TYR A 166 19.48 5.61 -18.71
CA TYR A 166 19.64 5.40 -17.26
C TYR A 166 18.83 6.42 -16.45
N ILE A 167 17.89 5.94 -15.64
CA ILE A 167 17.04 6.77 -14.78
C ILE A 167 17.55 6.75 -13.33
N SER A 168 17.71 7.93 -12.74
CA SER A 168 18.14 8.05 -11.35
C SER A 168 16.98 7.76 -10.39
N ARG A 169 17.14 6.74 -9.55
CA ARG A 169 16.17 6.42 -8.48
C ARG A 169 15.96 7.56 -7.48
N LYS A 170 16.96 8.43 -7.28
CA LYS A 170 16.88 9.54 -6.32
C LYS A 170 15.96 10.66 -6.78
N SER A 171 15.71 10.74 -8.09
CA SER A 171 14.96 11.82 -8.72
C SER A 171 13.62 11.40 -9.28
N THR A 172 13.24 10.12 -9.14
CA THR A 172 12.08 9.55 -9.81
C THR A 172 11.29 8.66 -8.87
N ASN A 173 10.00 8.98 -8.66
CA ASN A 173 9.10 8.10 -7.92
C ASN A 173 8.90 6.77 -8.67
N ASN A 174 8.61 5.68 -7.95
CA ASN A 174 8.32 4.39 -8.56
C ASN A 174 7.14 4.45 -9.53
N ASP A 175 6.08 5.15 -9.15
CA ASP A 175 4.83 5.19 -9.93
C ASP A 175 5.04 5.94 -11.26
N GLU A 176 5.80 7.03 -11.23
CA GLU A 176 6.19 7.77 -12.44
C GLU A 176 7.01 6.90 -13.42
N PHE A 177 7.95 6.11 -12.90
CA PHE A 177 8.74 5.18 -13.72
C PHE A 177 7.89 4.04 -14.29
N VAL A 178 6.95 3.51 -13.50
CA VAL A 178 6.00 2.49 -13.93
C VAL A 178 5.06 3.05 -15.01
N ASN A 179 4.50 4.23 -14.80
CA ASN A 179 3.61 4.88 -15.77
C ASN A 179 4.33 5.19 -17.09
N ALA A 180 5.59 5.66 -17.03
CA ALA A 180 6.40 5.84 -18.22
C ALA A 180 6.74 4.51 -18.92
N THR A 181 6.90 3.43 -18.15
CA THR A 181 7.08 2.08 -18.72
C THR A 181 5.83 1.67 -19.50
N GLN A 182 4.66 1.78 -18.90
CA GLN A 182 3.39 1.48 -19.55
C GLN A 182 3.18 2.35 -20.81
N TYR A 183 3.43 3.66 -20.68
CA TYR A 183 3.34 4.60 -21.78
C TYR A 183 4.25 4.20 -22.94
N LEU A 184 5.51 3.82 -22.65
CA LEU A 184 6.45 3.37 -23.67
C LEU A 184 5.93 2.15 -24.42
N TYR A 185 5.47 1.11 -23.73
CA TYR A 185 4.91 -0.07 -24.41
C TYR A 185 3.68 0.28 -25.25
N ASN A 186 2.73 1.05 -24.69
CA ASN A 186 1.52 1.48 -25.38
C ASN A 186 1.78 2.35 -26.61
N SER A 187 2.91 3.06 -26.65
CA SER A 187 3.28 3.94 -27.77
C SER A 187 4.04 3.21 -28.88
N THR A 188 4.44 1.96 -28.64
CA THR A 188 5.20 1.12 -29.59
C THR A 188 4.37 -0.05 -30.11
N THR A 189 4.89 -0.81 -31.08
CA THR A 189 4.30 -2.09 -31.50
C THR A 189 4.74 -3.27 -30.64
N VAL A 190 5.61 -3.05 -29.65
CA VAL A 190 6.14 -4.11 -28.79
C VAL A 190 5.06 -4.52 -27.78
N PRO A 191 4.69 -5.82 -27.69
CA PRO A 191 3.69 -6.27 -26.74
C PRO A 191 4.17 -6.02 -25.31
N LEU A 192 3.25 -5.59 -24.45
CA LEU A 192 3.51 -5.44 -23.03
C LEU A 192 3.75 -6.84 -22.42
N PRO A 193 4.89 -7.08 -21.73
CA PRO A 193 5.11 -8.32 -21.02
C PRO A 193 4.03 -8.60 -19.97
N ASP A 194 3.57 -9.84 -19.83
CA ASP A 194 2.53 -10.26 -18.88
C ASP A 194 2.79 -9.79 -17.43
N HIS A 195 4.07 -9.78 -17.01
CA HIS A 195 4.45 -9.33 -15.67
C HIS A 195 4.35 -7.81 -15.47
N LEU A 196 4.22 -7.03 -16.55
CA LEU A 196 3.97 -5.59 -16.54
C LEU A 196 2.47 -5.28 -16.65
N GLU A 197 1.67 -6.13 -17.29
CA GLU A 197 0.20 -6.04 -17.25
C GLU A 197 -0.35 -6.08 -15.82
N ALA A 198 0.26 -6.92 -14.97
CA ALA A 198 -0.06 -6.98 -13.54
C ALA A 198 0.37 -5.74 -12.72
N ILE A 199 1.11 -4.79 -13.32
CA ILE A 199 1.48 -3.52 -12.70
C ILE A 199 0.44 -2.43 -13.01
N GLY A 200 -0.56 -2.73 -13.85
CA GLY A 200 -1.82 -2.00 -13.81
C GLY A 200 -2.34 -2.04 -12.38
N ARG A 201 -2.45 -0.87 -11.74
CA ARG A 201 -2.93 -0.73 -10.36
C ARG A 201 -4.18 -1.61 -10.24
N PRO A 202 -4.18 -2.71 -9.47
CA PRO A 202 -5.44 -3.41 -9.21
C PRO A 202 -6.40 -2.34 -8.70
N ASP A 203 -7.62 -2.30 -9.23
CA ASP A 203 -8.59 -1.30 -8.78
C ASP A 203 -8.78 -1.54 -7.28
N ILE A 204 -8.18 -0.67 -6.45
CA ILE A 204 -8.18 -0.85 -5.01
C ILE A 204 -9.58 -0.48 -4.56
N ASP A 205 -10.41 -1.49 -4.40
CA ASP A 205 -11.73 -1.32 -3.80
C ASP A 205 -11.58 -0.97 -2.32
N LEU A 206 -11.59 0.34 -2.05
CA LEU A 206 -11.61 0.88 -0.70
C LEU A 206 -13.02 0.88 -0.11
N ASP A 207 -14.08 0.49 -0.83
CA ASP A 207 -15.43 0.42 -0.29
C ASP A 207 -15.67 -0.93 0.39
N CYS A 208 -15.10 -1.08 1.59
CA CYS A 208 -15.36 -2.24 2.44
C CYS A 208 -15.83 -1.80 3.84
N LYS A 209 -16.60 -2.66 4.51
CA LYS A 209 -17.10 -2.41 5.87
C LYS A 209 -16.87 -3.64 6.76
N PRO A 210 -16.32 -3.47 7.97
CA PRO A 210 -15.79 -2.23 8.53
C PRO A 210 -14.49 -1.80 7.84
N GLN A 211 -14.23 -0.50 7.71
CA GLN A 211 -12.92 0.00 7.26
C GLN A 211 -12.37 1.01 8.28
N GLY A 212 -11.08 0.88 8.59
CA GLY A 212 -10.36 1.80 9.46
C GLY A 212 -10.02 3.12 8.77
N ASP A 213 -10.09 4.23 9.51
CA ASP A 213 -9.77 5.59 9.05
C ASP A 213 -8.32 5.71 8.50
N TYR A 214 -7.42 4.79 8.88
CA TYR A 214 -6.05 4.77 8.41
C TYR A 214 -5.89 4.14 7.02
N VAL A 215 -6.89 3.42 6.52
CA VAL A 215 -6.89 2.87 5.17
C VAL A 215 -7.18 4.00 4.19
N THR A 216 -6.16 4.39 3.43
CA THR A 216 -6.25 5.45 2.42
C THR A 216 -5.51 4.97 1.17
N GLU A 217 -5.95 5.36 -0.02
CA GLU A 217 -5.33 4.97 -1.31
C GLU A 217 -3.80 5.09 -1.28
N LYS A 218 -3.26 6.25 -0.88
CA LYS A 218 -1.81 6.50 -0.75
C LYS A 218 -1.05 5.52 0.13
N ARG A 219 -1.70 4.97 1.16
CA ARG A 219 -1.09 4.00 2.08
C ARG A 219 -1.28 2.58 1.58
N VAL A 220 -2.42 2.28 0.95
CA VAL A 220 -2.63 0.99 0.29
C VAL A 220 -1.61 0.78 -0.82
N GLU A 221 -1.29 1.83 -1.60
CA GLU A 221 -0.23 1.79 -2.61
C GLU A 221 1.13 1.30 -2.08
N LYS A 222 1.38 1.40 -0.76
CA LYS A 222 2.62 0.89 -0.14
C LYS A 222 2.65 -0.62 0.03
N ILE A 223 1.50 -1.28 0.04
CA ILE A 223 1.33 -2.73 0.27
C ILE A 223 0.55 -3.44 -0.85
N GLN A 224 0.06 -2.72 -1.85
CA GLN A 224 -0.82 -3.26 -2.90
C GLN A 224 -0.22 -4.42 -3.69
N ASP A 225 1.11 -4.45 -3.84
CA ASP A 225 1.86 -5.51 -4.52
C ASP A 225 1.83 -6.85 -3.79
N LEU A 226 1.37 -6.87 -2.52
CA LEU A 226 1.17 -8.08 -1.73
C LEU A 226 -0.29 -8.58 -1.74
N LEU A 227 -1.22 -7.80 -2.32
CA LEU A 227 -2.65 -8.10 -2.28
C LEU A 227 -3.06 -8.88 -3.54
N ASP A 228 -3.94 -9.85 -3.36
CA ASP A 228 -4.54 -10.56 -4.48
C ASP A 228 -5.59 -9.66 -5.16
N GLU A 229 -5.94 -9.98 -6.42
CA GLU A 229 -6.99 -9.26 -7.13
C GLU A 229 -8.33 -9.32 -6.36
N GLY A 230 -8.97 -8.16 -6.22
CA GLY A 230 -10.23 -7.99 -5.48
C GLY A 230 -10.13 -8.15 -3.96
N GLU A 231 -8.93 -8.35 -3.39
CA GLU A 231 -8.74 -8.44 -1.93
C GLU A 231 -8.96 -7.08 -1.27
N LYS A 232 -9.86 -7.02 -0.27
CA LYS A 232 -10.28 -5.76 0.35
C LYS A 232 -9.60 -5.52 1.68
N ILE A 233 -9.04 -4.33 1.89
CA ILE A 233 -8.36 -3.99 3.15
C ILE A 233 -9.34 -3.35 4.13
N HIS A 234 -9.62 -4.06 5.22
CA HIS A 234 -10.43 -3.55 6.32
C HIS A 234 -9.61 -2.65 7.25
N PHE A 235 -8.39 -3.04 7.59
CA PHE A 235 -7.50 -2.25 8.45
C PHE A 235 -6.06 -2.28 7.95
N LEU A 236 -5.34 -1.19 8.13
CA LEU A 236 -3.93 -1.08 7.81
C LEU A 236 -3.16 -0.60 9.04
N LEU A 237 -2.05 -1.26 9.36
CA LEU A 237 -1.16 -0.91 10.46
C LEU A 237 0.22 -0.60 9.90
N ALA A 238 0.93 0.32 10.55
CA ALA A 238 2.30 0.68 10.22
C ALA A 238 3.17 0.66 11.48
N GLY A 239 4.25 -0.11 11.40
CA GLY A 239 5.16 -0.41 12.49
C GLY A 239 6.62 -0.33 12.07
N ARG A 240 7.56 -0.49 13.02
CA ARG A 240 9.00 -0.59 12.68
C ARG A 240 9.57 -1.97 12.93
N ASP A 241 8.94 -2.73 13.82
CA ASP A 241 9.43 -4.03 14.27
C ASP A 241 8.34 -5.09 14.07
N LEU A 242 8.79 -6.25 13.57
CA LEU A 242 8.07 -7.50 13.57
C LEU A 242 8.98 -8.52 14.25
N ASP A 243 8.51 -9.16 15.32
CA ASP A 243 9.21 -10.26 15.97
C ASP A 243 8.41 -11.54 15.76
N VAL A 244 9.06 -12.59 15.25
CA VAL A 244 8.43 -13.89 15.01
C VAL A 244 9.08 -14.91 15.94
N GLU A 245 8.31 -15.43 16.88
CA GLU A 245 8.70 -16.48 17.81
C GLU A 245 8.23 -17.85 17.32
N GLY A 246 8.94 -18.92 17.67
CA GLY A 246 8.46 -20.29 17.52
C GLY A 246 9.22 -21.18 16.52
N SER A 247 8.66 -22.36 16.28
CA SER A 247 9.23 -23.41 15.43
C SER A 247 9.32 -22.91 13.98
N GLY A 248 10.54 -22.90 13.42
CA GLY A 248 10.76 -22.42 12.05
C GLY A 248 10.98 -20.91 11.91
N ALA A 249 11.06 -20.15 13.01
CA ALA A 249 11.54 -18.76 12.95
C ALA A 249 13.00 -18.65 12.45
N GLY A 250 13.73 -19.77 12.46
CA GLY A 250 15.16 -19.85 12.20
C GLY A 250 15.93 -19.78 13.52
N GLU A 251 17.02 -20.53 13.63
CA GLU A 251 17.93 -20.37 14.76
C GLU A 251 18.67 -19.03 14.61
N THR A 252 18.53 -18.15 15.59
CA THR A 252 19.53 -17.09 15.73
C THR A 252 20.86 -17.75 16.08
N LYS A 253 21.97 -17.11 15.70
CA LYS A 253 23.34 -17.55 16.05
C LYS A 253 23.57 -17.77 17.57
N TYR A 254 22.60 -17.36 18.41
CA TYR A 254 22.61 -17.45 19.87
C TYR A 254 21.54 -18.39 20.45
N GLY A 255 20.89 -19.23 19.64
CA GLY A 255 19.97 -20.26 20.13
C GLY A 255 18.63 -19.74 20.66
N VAL A 256 18.27 -18.50 20.35
CA VAL A 256 16.93 -17.95 20.63
C VAL A 256 16.09 -18.11 19.37
N ASN A 257 14.96 -18.83 19.46
CA ASN A 257 13.99 -19.05 18.37
C ASN A 257 13.15 -17.78 18.13
N ARG A 258 13.83 -16.68 17.79
CA ARG A 258 13.26 -15.34 17.56
C ARG A 258 13.82 -14.76 16.29
N ASN A 259 12.96 -14.43 15.33
CA ASN A 259 13.34 -13.70 14.14
C ASN A 259 12.75 -12.30 14.18
N ARG A 260 13.55 -11.36 14.66
CA ARG A 260 13.19 -9.95 14.67
C ARG A 260 13.61 -9.29 13.36
N ARG A 261 12.62 -8.75 12.64
CA ARG A 261 12.80 -7.84 11.53
C ARG A 261 12.53 -6.42 11.99
N SER A 262 13.50 -5.54 11.77
CA SER A 262 13.41 -4.12 12.13
C SER A 262 13.83 -3.27 10.94
N THR A 263 13.07 -2.22 10.67
CA THR A 263 13.35 -1.28 9.58
C THR A 263 13.68 0.10 10.15
N SER A 264 14.85 0.66 9.77
CA SER A 264 15.31 1.96 10.28
C SER A 264 14.77 3.15 9.46
N LEU A 265 14.41 2.92 8.20
CA LEU A 265 14.09 3.97 7.23
C LEU A 265 12.64 3.92 6.70
N SER A 266 11.91 2.83 6.93
CA SER A 266 10.54 2.64 6.43
C SER A 266 9.66 2.07 7.54
N TYR A 267 8.38 1.86 7.20
CA TYR A 267 7.46 1.09 8.04
C TYR A 267 7.30 -0.32 7.48
N ILE A 268 7.14 -1.27 8.39
CA ILE A 268 6.50 -2.55 8.13
C ILE A 268 5.00 -2.28 8.06
N TYR A 269 4.38 -2.64 6.95
CA TYR A 269 2.94 -2.48 6.76
C TYR A 269 2.25 -3.81 6.99
N THR A 270 1.15 -3.80 7.75
CA THR A 270 0.31 -4.97 8.00
C THR A 270 -1.10 -4.62 7.53
N ALA A 271 -1.54 -5.23 6.44
CA ALA A 271 -2.92 -5.16 5.96
C ALA A 271 -3.71 -6.32 6.57
N ILE A 272 -4.85 -5.99 7.16
CA ILE A 272 -5.85 -6.95 7.63
C ILE A 272 -6.96 -6.90 6.59
N THR A 273 -7.07 -7.96 5.81
CA THR A 273 -7.95 -8.02 4.64
C THR A 273 -9.20 -8.85 4.94
N ASP A 274 -10.04 -9.04 3.92
CA ASP A 274 -11.16 -9.95 3.98
C ASP A 274 -10.74 -11.43 3.91
N LYS A 275 -9.52 -11.73 3.45
CA LYS A 275 -8.99 -13.09 3.28
C LYS A 275 -7.94 -13.49 4.32
N ARG A 276 -7.05 -12.57 4.71
CA ARG A 276 -5.86 -12.89 5.53
C ARG A 276 -5.25 -11.65 6.19
N ILE A 277 -4.18 -11.86 6.93
CA ILE A 277 -3.28 -10.79 7.39
C ILE A 277 -2.02 -10.82 6.53
N ALA A 278 -1.83 -9.77 5.73
CA ALA A 278 -0.69 -9.59 4.84
C ALA A 278 0.32 -8.60 5.45
N ILE A 279 1.59 -8.99 5.55
CA ILE A 279 2.66 -8.17 6.14
C ILE A 279 3.77 -7.96 5.13
N LYS A 280 4.03 -6.69 4.80
CA LYS A 280 5.14 -6.28 3.96
C LYS A 280 6.26 -5.70 4.82
N ILE A 281 7.45 -6.26 4.70
CA ILE A 281 8.65 -5.88 5.42
C ILE A 281 9.65 -5.33 4.38
N PRO A 282 9.72 -4.00 4.20
CA PRO A 282 10.63 -3.42 3.22
C PRO A 282 12.09 -3.69 3.57
N GLY A 283 12.80 -4.40 2.69
CA GLY A 283 14.23 -4.66 2.85
C GLY A 283 15.06 -3.78 1.92
N TYR A 284 16.09 -3.13 2.47
CA TYR A 284 16.95 -2.25 1.67
C TYR A 284 17.98 -3.03 0.83
N ILE A 285 18.41 -4.21 1.29
CA ILE A 285 19.53 -4.97 0.67
C ILE A 285 19.06 -6.32 0.12
N THR A 286 18.20 -7.03 0.85
CA THR A 286 17.84 -8.43 0.57
C THR A 286 16.52 -8.60 -0.20
N GLY A 287 15.93 -7.51 -0.71
CA GLY A 287 14.56 -7.51 -1.20
C GLY A 287 13.53 -7.38 -0.08
N ASN A 288 12.26 -7.20 -0.44
CA ASN A 288 11.16 -7.19 0.53
C ASN A 288 10.97 -8.61 1.09
N ASP A 289 10.72 -8.72 2.39
CA ASP A 289 10.24 -9.94 3.03
C ASP A 289 8.73 -9.78 3.24
N GLU A 290 7.99 -10.86 3.02
CA GLU A 290 6.52 -10.83 2.94
C GLU A 290 5.97 -12.00 3.75
N ARG A 291 4.87 -11.74 4.46
CA ARG A 291 4.15 -12.77 5.23
C ARG A 291 2.68 -12.71 4.92
N SER A 292 2.07 -13.88 4.81
CA SER A 292 0.64 -14.07 4.63
C SER A 292 0.18 -15.05 5.71
N ILE A 293 -0.71 -14.58 6.59
CA ILE A 293 -1.24 -15.36 7.72
C ILE A 293 -2.76 -15.51 7.50
N PRO A 294 -3.22 -16.67 7.01
CA PRO A 294 -4.64 -16.99 6.89
C PRO A 294 -5.36 -16.91 8.25
N PHE A 295 -6.64 -16.51 8.27
CA PHE A 295 -7.39 -16.39 9.53
C PHE A 295 -7.59 -17.73 10.25
N ASP A 296 -7.84 -18.80 9.50
CA ASP A 296 -7.97 -20.18 10.01
C ASP A 296 -6.72 -20.71 10.72
N SER A 297 -5.54 -20.16 10.41
CA SER A 297 -4.27 -20.51 11.05
C SER A 297 -4.04 -19.81 12.38
N ILE A 298 -4.86 -18.80 12.73
CA ILE A 298 -4.69 -17.98 13.93
C ILE A 298 -5.47 -18.59 15.09
N THR A 299 -4.77 -19.02 16.12
CA THR A 299 -5.37 -19.61 17.33
C THR A 299 -5.76 -18.55 18.35
N SER A 300 -5.06 -17.42 18.41
CA SER A 300 -5.39 -16.31 19.31
C SER A 300 -4.84 -14.96 18.86
N VAL A 301 -5.47 -13.89 19.35
CA VAL A 301 -5.14 -12.50 19.03
C VAL A 301 -5.13 -11.64 20.28
N ASP A 302 -3.98 -11.07 20.59
CA ASP A 302 -3.77 -10.16 21.72
C ASP A 302 -3.37 -8.77 21.25
N LEU A 303 -3.89 -7.74 21.92
CA LEU A 303 -3.52 -6.34 21.66
C LEU A 303 -3.06 -5.67 22.96
N ASP A 304 -1.75 -5.45 23.05
CA ASP A 304 -1.16 -4.69 24.16
C ASP A 304 -1.13 -3.21 23.79
N VAL A 305 -1.89 -2.39 24.53
CA VAL A 305 -1.94 -0.94 24.35
C VAL A 305 -1.34 -0.24 25.56
N GLY A 306 -0.04 0.00 25.53
CA GLY A 306 0.67 0.80 26.52
C GLY A 306 0.44 2.30 26.37
N MET A 307 1.09 3.10 27.23
CA MET A 307 1.08 4.56 27.08
C MET A 307 1.74 4.99 25.76
N VAL A 308 2.89 4.40 25.42
CA VAL A 308 3.71 4.75 24.25
C VAL A 308 3.67 3.68 23.17
N THR A 309 3.61 2.41 23.55
CA THR A 309 3.71 1.27 22.64
C THR A 309 2.35 0.64 22.38
N LYS A 310 2.15 0.16 21.14
CA LYS A 310 1.03 -0.71 20.79
C LYS A 310 1.63 -1.95 20.14
N ARG A 311 1.14 -3.14 20.50
CA ARG A 311 1.61 -4.39 19.94
C ARG A 311 0.43 -5.31 19.68
N LEU A 312 0.29 -5.76 18.43
CA LEU A 312 -0.65 -6.83 18.06
C LEU A 312 0.14 -8.14 18.02
N SER A 313 -0.33 -9.14 18.76
CA SER A 313 0.25 -10.48 18.77
C SER A 313 -0.73 -11.46 18.15
N LEU A 314 -0.25 -12.22 17.16
CA LEU A 314 -1.02 -13.27 16.48
C LEU A 314 -0.34 -14.61 16.79
N GLN A 315 -1.06 -15.52 17.43
CA GLN A 315 -0.57 -16.87 17.70
C GLN A 315 -1.08 -17.82 16.62
N THR A 316 -0.20 -18.67 16.13
CA THR A 316 -0.50 -19.79 15.23
C THR A 316 0.10 -21.07 15.83
N PRO A 317 -0.25 -22.28 15.36
CA PRO A 317 0.23 -23.54 15.95
C PRO A 317 1.75 -23.67 16.04
N GLY A 318 2.52 -22.97 15.20
CA GLY A 318 3.97 -23.03 15.19
C GLY A 318 4.68 -21.72 15.52
N GLN A 319 3.99 -20.58 15.42
CA GLN A 319 4.63 -19.26 15.46
C GLN A 319 3.79 -18.23 16.22
N THR A 320 4.45 -17.22 16.78
CA THR A 320 3.79 -16.03 17.31
C THR A 320 4.38 -14.79 16.67
N TYR A 321 3.52 -13.99 16.05
CA TYR A 321 3.88 -12.76 15.36
C TYR A 321 3.59 -11.57 16.28
N HIS A 322 4.63 -10.86 16.70
CA HIS A 322 4.52 -9.63 17.47
C HIS A 322 4.77 -8.42 16.57
N ILE A 323 3.69 -7.73 16.21
CA ILE A 323 3.70 -6.56 15.32
C ILE A 323 3.71 -5.29 16.19
N ALA A 324 4.80 -4.55 16.19
CA ALA A 324 4.90 -3.28 16.91
C ALA A 324 4.25 -2.15 16.10
N ILE A 325 3.17 -1.57 16.60
CA ILE A 325 2.33 -0.61 15.86
C ILE A 325 2.67 0.82 16.27
N LEU A 326 3.06 1.64 15.30
CA LEU A 326 3.19 3.09 15.48
C LEU A 326 1.90 3.82 15.09
N GLN A 327 1.29 3.41 13.98
CA GLN A 327 0.03 3.92 13.46
C GLN A 327 -0.87 2.74 13.07
N PRO A 328 -2.20 2.82 13.23
CA PRO A 328 -2.99 3.98 13.61
C PRO A 328 -3.09 4.18 15.14
N GLY A 329 -4.02 5.04 15.57
CA GLY A 329 -4.32 5.30 16.98
C GLY A 329 -4.92 4.09 17.72
N LYS A 330 -4.93 4.17 19.06
CA LYS A 330 -5.37 3.07 19.96
C LYS A 330 -6.78 2.55 19.65
N ARG A 331 -7.70 3.43 19.28
CA ARG A 331 -9.09 3.08 18.97
C ARG A 331 -9.16 2.13 17.77
N GLU A 332 -8.49 2.50 16.69
CA GLU A 332 -8.49 1.72 15.45
C GLU A 332 -7.73 0.39 15.61
N CYS A 333 -6.64 0.35 16.41
CA CYS A 333 -5.99 -0.91 16.74
C CYS A 333 -6.93 -1.89 17.47
N ARG A 334 -7.83 -1.40 18.34
CA ARG A 334 -8.83 -2.23 19.01
C ARG A 334 -9.91 -2.72 18.05
N SER A 335 -10.35 -1.86 17.13
CA SER A 335 -11.29 -2.27 16.07
C SER A 335 -10.67 -3.34 15.18
N ALA A 336 -9.40 -3.17 14.79
CA ALA A 336 -8.66 -4.14 14.01
C ALA A 336 -8.51 -5.48 14.74
N SER A 337 -8.12 -5.48 16.02
CA SER A 337 -7.99 -6.73 16.78
C SER A 337 -9.33 -7.42 17.02
N GLN A 338 -10.41 -6.66 17.22
CA GLN A 338 -11.75 -7.23 17.33
C GLN A 338 -12.19 -7.87 16.00
N PHE A 339 -11.99 -7.18 14.88
CA PHE A 339 -12.31 -7.71 13.56
C PHE A 339 -11.62 -9.05 13.28
N ILE A 340 -10.33 -9.17 13.62
CA ILE A 340 -9.61 -10.44 13.45
C ILE A 340 -10.24 -11.54 14.31
N ARG A 341 -10.60 -11.25 15.57
CA ARG A 341 -11.26 -12.25 16.44
C ARG A 341 -12.61 -12.68 15.88
N ASP A 342 -13.42 -11.73 15.42
CA ASP A 342 -14.72 -12.00 14.82
C ASP A 342 -14.57 -12.89 13.57
N ARG A 343 -13.53 -12.64 12.76
CA ARG A 343 -13.18 -13.50 11.61
C ARG A 343 -12.80 -14.92 12.01
N ILE A 344 -11.92 -15.08 13.01
CA ILE A 344 -11.51 -16.40 13.50
C ILE A 344 -12.72 -17.20 14.01
N THR A 345 -13.61 -16.56 14.78
CA THR A 345 -14.82 -17.22 15.28
C THR A 345 -15.75 -17.62 14.15
N LYS A 346 -15.99 -16.72 13.19
CA LYS A 346 -16.85 -17.01 12.05
C LYS A 346 -16.32 -18.17 11.19
N ASP A 347 -15.03 -18.17 10.87
CA ASP A 347 -14.43 -19.24 10.07
C ASP A 347 -14.48 -20.59 10.81
N THR A 348 -14.42 -20.58 12.15
CA THR A 348 -14.59 -21.80 12.96
C THR A 348 -16.04 -22.29 12.95
N GLU A 349 -17.03 -21.40 13.08
CA GLU A 349 -18.45 -21.76 13.01
C GLU A 349 -18.83 -22.29 11.62
N ASP A 350 -18.34 -21.65 10.55
CA ASP A 350 -18.55 -22.10 9.17
C ASP A 350 -17.87 -23.47 8.94
N ALA A 351 -16.68 -23.70 9.51
CA ALA A 351 -15.98 -24.99 9.41
C ALA A 351 -16.71 -26.11 10.17
N VAL A 352 -17.18 -25.87 11.39
CA VAL A 352 -17.94 -26.85 12.19
C VAL A 352 -19.28 -27.16 11.51
N SER A 353 -19.96 -26.15 10.96
CA SER A 353 -21.21 -26.35 10.21
C SER A 353 -20.99 -27.19 8.95
N THR A 354 -19.86 -27.00 8.26
CA THR A 354 -19.53 -27.78 7.05
C THR A 354 -19.08 -29.21 7.39
N GLU A 355 -18.39 -29.41 8.51
CA GLU A 355 -17.95 -30.72 8.99
C GLU A 355 -19.11 -31.54 9.57
N ASP A 356 -20.02 -30.91 10.33
CA ASP A 356 -21.27 -31.54 10.79
C ASP A 356 -22.19 -31.89 9.62
N GLN A 357 -22.32 -31.04 8.59
CA GLN A 357 -23.07 -31.37 7.38
C GLN A 357 -22.44 -32.55 6.61
N LYS A 358 -21.11 -32.61 6.54
CA LYS A 358 -20.39 -33.71 5.89
C LYS A 358 -20.54 -35.02 6.68
N ASP A 359 -20.44 -34.97 8.01
CA ASP A 359 -20.64 -36.12 8.88
C ASP A 359 -22.10 -36.61 8.85
N ASN A 360 -23.07 -35.70 8.71
CA ASN A 360 -24.48 -36.06 8.53
C ASN A 360 -24.74 -36.72 7.17
N LEU A 361 -24.10 -36.28 6.09
CA LEU A 361 -24.16 -36.95 4.79
C LEU A 361 -23.51 -38.35 4.84
N ASP A 362 -22.34 -38.48 5.46
CA ASP A 362 -21.67 -39.78 5.64
C ASP A 362 -22.49 -40.75 6.51
N LYS A 363 -23.26 -40.23 7.48
CA LYS A 363 -24.21 -41.02 8.29
C LYS A 363 -25.41 -41.48 7.47
N ILE A 364 -25.94 -40.65 6.55
CA ILE A 364 -27.04 -41.02 5.65
C ILE A 364 -26.63 -42.17 4.73
N ASP A 365 -25.40 -42.15 4.20
CA ASP A 365 -24.88 -43.23 3.36
C ASP A 365 -24.76 -44.56 4.14
N LYS A 366 -24.24 -44.53 5.37
CA LYS A 366 -24.20 -45.70 6.26
C LYS A 366 -25.60 -46.22 6.63
N LEU A 367 -26.57 -45.32 6.80
CA LEU A 367 -27.96 -45.69 7.07
C LEU A 367 -28.58 -46.44 5.88
N HIS A 368 -28.23 -46.03 4.64
CA HIS A 368 -28.66 -46.71 3.43
C HIS A 368 -28.04 -48.11 3.33
N GLU A 369 -26.75 -48.27 3.62
CA GLU A 369 -26.10 -49.59 3.64
C GLU A 369 -26.75 -50.55 4.65
N LEU A 370 -27.07 -50.07 5.86
CA LEU A 370 -27.73 -50.89 6.88
C LEU A 370 -29.16 -51.31 6.48
N TYR A 371 -29.86 -50.44 5.75
CA TYR A 371 -31.17 -50.77 5.17
C TYR A 371 -31.03 -51.83 4.05
N GLU A 372 -30.07 -51.69 3.14
CA GLU A 372 -29.82 -52.68 2.08
C GLU A 372 -29.38 -54.04 2.64
N GLN A 373 -28.67 -54.04 3.76
CA GLN A 373 -28.29 -55.26 4.49
C GLN A 373 -29.47 -55.89 5.26
N GLY A 374 -30.64 -55.26 5.29
CA GLY A 374 -31.82 -55.73 6.00
C GLY A 374 -31.71 -55.63 7.52
N VAL A 375 -30.78 -54.81 8.03
CA VAL A 375 -30.58 -54.57 9.47
C VAL A 375 -31.64 -53.61 10.01
N LEU A 376 -32.10 -52.70 9.17
CA LEU A 376 -33.16 -51.73 9.49
C LEU A 376 -34.41 -52.03 8.67
N SER A 377 -35.58 -51.84 9.27
CA SER A 377 -36.85 -51.81 8.54
C SER A 377 -37.01 -50.50 7.75
N GLU A 378 -37.89 -50.50 6.75
CA GLU A 378 -38.16 -49.32 5.91
C GLU A 378 -38.64 -48.11 6.72
N ASP A 379 -39.49 -48.35 7.73
CA ASP A 379 -40.00 -47.28 8.61
C ASP A 379 -38.88 -46.68 9.49
N GLU A 380 -38.00 -47.52 10.07
CA GLU A 380 -36.85 -47.06 10.88
C GLU A 380 -35.81 -46.31 10.04
N TYR A 381 -35.58 -46.76 8.80
CA TYR A 381 -34.72 -46.07 7.86
C TYR A 381 -35.27 -44.69 7.52
N ARG A 382 -36.57 -44.59 7.22
CA ARG A 382 -37.21 -43.32 6.86
C ARG A 382 -37.20 -42.33 8.02
N GLU A 383 -37.56 -42.76 9.23
CA GLU A 383 -37.56 -41.90 10.43
C GLU A 383 -36.16 -41.34 10.70
N LYS A 384 -35.13 -42.20 10.75
CA LYS A 384 -33.76 -41.76 11.01
C LYS A 384 -33.16 -40.91 9.89
N LYS A 385 -33.56 -41.15 8.65
CA LYS A 385 -33.15 -40.33 7.50
C LYS A 385 -33.77 -38.94 7.58
N GLU A 386 -35.03 -38.85 7.99
CA GLU A 386 -35.73 -37.57 8.14
C GLU A 386 -35.14 -36.74 9.29
N ASP A 387 -34.78 -37.38 10.41
CA ASP A 387 -34.06 -36.74 11.51
C ASP A 387 -32.70 -36.17 11.06
N LEU A 388 -31.89 -36.97 10.34
CA LEU A 388 -30.59 -36.51 9.85
C LEU A 388 -30.69 -35.44 8.75
N LEU A 389 -31.78 -35.41 7.99
CA LEU A 389 -32.03 -34.38 6.97
C LEU A 389 -32.51 -33.06 7.57
N ASN A 390 -33.15 -33.09 8.74
CA ASN A 390 -33.58 -31.88 9.44
C ASN A 390 -32.42 -31.16 10.15
N ASP A 391 -31.31 -31.85 10.39
CA ASP A 391 -30.08 -31.33 11.00
C ASP A 391 -29.05 -30.82 9.96
N VAL A 392 -29.37 -30.83 8.66
CA VAL A 392 -28.55 -30.30 7.55
C VAL A 392 -29.14 -29.00 7.04
#